data_AF-A0A2V8H8J2-F1
#
_entry.id   AF-A0A2V8H8J2-F1
#
_cell.length_a   1.000
_cell.length_b   1.000
_cell.length_c   1.000
_cell.angle_alpha   90.00
_cell.angle_beta   90.00
_cell.angle_gamma   90.00
#
_symmetry.space_group_name_H-M   'P 1'
#
loop_
_entity.id
_entity.type
_entity.pdbx_description
1 polymer ?
#
loop_
_entity_poly.entity_id
_entity_poly.type
_entity_poly.pdbx_seq_one_letter_code
_entity_poly.pdbx_strand_id
1 'polypeptide(L)'
;MTSTRAIVAGAVLFGAALRAHAFGAQQPPASQNPSSQAAPAPAAPGRGGRGNPAASLYTEICAGCHGADLSGGRAPSLFDDQWLHGGDDASIERNIREGFPAAGMVPFKDALTEPQTWQLVAYIRTQAVNLKGRPQYVADPADQIIKSEKETFRIEVVAKSLETPWGLAFLPDGRLLITERPGRLRIVENGKLLPDGVKGLPNVWEKQDGGMFDVEVHPQYAQNGWIYLSYSEVLPGYTPPPAPAADAAATAPPAPQAPGGRGRGGPPDPPTMTVIARGKIQNNAWVDHQILFRAAAEIYSPTNFHYGSRFIFDKQGHLFFTIGEKGRMLDAQDLSKPTGKIHRVNDDGTVPKDNPFVDRAGAVASIWSYGHRNPQGLAWDPASGKLWESEHGPQGGDEINIIEPGRNYGWGVITSGIQPGITKRAQEGMEQPVVYYTPAISPSGIAFYTGDRYPGWKNNLFVSGLGGQQLRRLEISGDTVTHQEIVFNQFGRVHDVIVGPDGYLYMTLQLPGQFLSQSTPGMVVRLIPHTP
;
A
#
# COMPACT_ATOMS: atom_id res chain seq x y z
N MET A 1 48.96 -27.83 -28.55
CA MET A 1 50.26 -28.52 -28.69
C MET A 1 51.17 -27.95 -27.61
N THR A 2 51.22 -28.59 -26.43
CA THR A 2 52.34 -29.44 -25.91
C THR A 2 53.63 -28.63 -25.72
N SER A 3 54.37 -28.63 -24.61
CA SER A 3 54.53 -29.55 -23.47
C SER A 3 55.59 -28.91 -22.53
N THR A 4 55.36 -28.72 -21.22
CA THR A 4 55.68 -29.58 -20.04
C THR A 4 57.01 -29.27 -19.31
N ARG A 5 56.93 -29.25 -17.96
CA ARG A 5 57.86 -29.69 -16.88
C ARG A 5 58.21 -28.58 -15.87
N ALA A 6 58.34 -28.78 -14.54
CA ALA A 6 57.91 -29.81 -13.58
C ALA A 6 58.23 -29.32 -12.13
N ILE A 7 57.26 -29.51 -11.21
CA ILE A 7 57.31 -29.94 -9.79
C ILE A 7 58.58 -29.71 -8.93
N VAL A 8 58.40 -29.10 -7.73
CA VAL A 8 58.98 -29.56 -6.44
C VAL A 8 57.95 -29.35 -5.31
N ALA A 9 57.84 -30.38 -4.44
CA ALA A 9 56.94 -30.52 -3.30
C ALA A 9 57.55 -30.02 -1.98
N GLY A 10 56.71 -29.73 -0.99
CA GLY A 10 57.11 -29.51 0.40
C GLY A 10 55.91 -29.51 1.36
N ALA A 11 55.68 -30.64 2.03
CA ALA A 11 54.77 -30.79 3.16
C ALA A 11 55.61 -30.99 4.44
N VAL A 12 55.23 -30.34 5.55
CA VAL A 12 55.73 -30.67 6.90
C VAL A 12 54.57 -30.67 7.89
N LEU A 13 54.62 -31.68 8.76
CA LEU A 13 53.64 -32.21 9.71
C LEU A 13 53.53 -31.44 11.04
N PHE A 14 52.32 -31.55 11.61
CA PHE A 14 51.89 -31.76 13.00
C PHE A 14 52.85 -31.51 14.19
N GLY A 15 52.31 -30.83 15.20
CA GLY A 15 52.74 -30.92 16.60
C GLY A 15 51.55 -30.70 17.55
N ALA A 16 51.03 -31.78 18.14
CA ALA A 16 50.02 -31.78 19.19
C ALA A 16 50.68 -31.78 20.57
N ALA A 17 50.04 -31.13 21.55
CA ALA A 17 50.38 -31.28 22.97
C ALA A 17 49.11 -31.63 23.77
N LEU A 18 49.10 -32.85 24.32
CA LEU A 18 48.14 -33.33 25.30
C LEU A 18 48.42 -32.69 26.68
N ARG A 19 47.36 -32.40 27.43
CA ARG A 19 47.35 -32.57 28.89
C ARG A 19 46.08 -33.30 29.31
N ALA A 20 46.25 -34.33 30.13
CA ALA A 20 45.22 -35.19 30.70
C ALA A 20 45.11 -34.99 32.22
N HIS A 21 44.07 -35.62 32.78
CA HIS A 21 43.67 -35.86 34.19
C HIS A 21 42.58 -34.89 34.70
N ALA A 22 41.45 -35.32 35.27
CA ALA A 22 41.10 -36.62 35.86
C ALA A 22 39.59 -36.94 35.76
N PHE A 23 39.29 -38.25 35.78
CA PHE A 23 37.97 -38.86 35.82
C PHE A 23 37.36 -38.84 37.23
N GLY A 24 36.05 -38.62 37.31
CA GLY A 24 35.18 -39.06 38.41
C GLY A 24 34.02 -39.87 37.83
N ALA A 25 33.85 -41.10 38.29
CA ALA A 25 32.89 -42.08 37.79
C ALA A 25 31.55 -42.03 38.54
N GLN A 26 30.43 -42.30 37.85
CA GLN A 26 29.28 -43.05 38.41
C GLN A 26 28.30 -43.54 37.31
N GLN A 27 27.67 -44.69 37.60
CA GLN A 27 27.09 -45.73 36.72
C GLN A 27 25.73 -45.42 36.02
N PRO A 28 25.34 -46.21 34.98
CA PRO A 28 24.04 -46.14 34.27
C PRO A 28 22.97 -47.02 34.94
N PRO A 29 21.65 -46.69 34.87
CA PRO A 29 20.75 -47.32 33.86
C PRO A 29 19.53 -46.40 33.53
N ALA A 30 18.51 -46.67 32.71
CA ALA A 30 17.93 -47.89 32.14
C ALA A 30 17.15 -47.52 30.85
N SER A 31 17.00 -48.49 29.94
CA SER A 31 16.08 -48.42 28.80
C SER A 31 14.62 -48.56 29.23
N GLN A 32 13.73 -47.71 28.71
CA GLN A 32 12.28 -47.98 28.70
C GLN A 32 11.64 -47.55 27.36
N ASN A 33 10.68 -48.38 26.95
CA ASN A 33 9.99 -48.46 25.66
C ASN A 33 9.03 -47.29 25.37
N PRO A 34 8.59 -47.13 24.10
CA PRO A 34 7.84 -45.99 23.60
C PRO A 34 6.32 -46.18 23.76
N SER A 35 5.64 -45.28 24.46
CA SER A 35 4.21 -44.95 24.24
C SER A 35 3.78 -43.82 25.17
N SER A 36 2.87 -42.99 24.67
CA SER A 36 2.32 -41.74 25.26
C SER A 36 3.17 -40.47 25.07
N GLN A 37 3.35 -40.04 23.81
CA GLN A 37 3.47 -38.61 23.57
C GLN A 37 2.08 -38.00 23.75
N ALA A 38 1.93 -37.22 24.82
CA ALA A 38 0.81 -36.31 24.97
C ALA A 38 0.75 -35.36 23.76
N ALA A 39 -0.46 -35.03 23.30
CA ALA A 39 -0.67 -34.07 22.22
C ALA A 39 0.10 -32.76 22.54
N PRO A 40 0.78 -32.15 21.56
CA PRO A 40 1.47 -30.90 21.78
C PRO A 40 0.46 -29.83 22.21
N ALA A 41 0.85 -29.01 23.19
CA ALA A 41 0.07 -27.86 23.62
C ALA A 41 -0.25 -26.96 22.40
N PRO A 42 -1.45 -26.36 22.32
CA PRO A 42 -1.82 -25.51 21.20
C PRO A 42 -0.79 -24.38 21.04
N ALA A 43 -0.27 -24.24 19.82
CA ALA A 43 0.61 -23.14 19.48
C ALA A 43 -0.08 -21.81 19.80
N ALA A 44 0.65 -20.88 20.40
CA ALA A 44 0.15 -19.53 20.63
C ALA A 44 -0.37 -18.94 19.30
N PRO A 45 -1.50 -18.21 19.32
CA PRO A 45 -2.07 -17.65 18.10
C PRO A 45 -1.02 -16.84 17.35
N GLY A 46 -0.88 -17.12 16.05
CA GLY A 46 0.04 -16.41 15.17
C GLY A 46 -0.14 -14.89 15.28
N ARG A 47 0.92 -14.14 14.94
CA ARG A 47 1.01 -12.67 15.10
C ARG A 47 -0.14 -11.84 14.49
N GLY A 48 -1.08 -12.45 13.76
CA GLY A 48 -2.30 -11.82 13.21
C GLY A 48 -3.60 -12.01 14.01
N GLY A 49 -3.58 -12.68 15.17
CA GLY A 49 -4.81 -13.14 15.85
C GLY A 49 -5.41 -12.25 16.95
N ARG A 50 -4.70 -11.28 17.52
CA ARG A 50 -5.28 -10.44 18.60
C ARG A 50 -6.20 -9.37 18.02
N GLY A 51 -7.51 -9.52 18.22
CA GLY A 51 -8.53 -8.54 17.82
C GLY A 51 -9.05 -8.67 16.39
N ASN A 52 -8.65 -9.73 15.66
CA ASN A 52 -9.19 -10.02 14.33
C ASN A 52 -10.41 -10.95 14.46
N PRO A 53 -11.63 -10.47 14.16
CA PRO A 53 -12.84 -11.28 14.32
C PRO A 53 -12.82 -12.55 13.46
N ALA A 54 -12.22 -12.49 12.27
CA ALA A 54 -12.13 -13.63 11.37
C ALA A 54 -11.14 -14.70 11.85
N ALA A 55 -10.04 -14.29 12.50
CA ALA A 55 -9.06 -15.22 13.07
C ALA A 55 -9.65 -15.99 14.26
N SER A 56 -10.45 -15.32 15.09
CA SER A 56 -11.18 -15.97 16.18
C SER A 56 -12.20 -16.97 15.64
N LEU A 57 -12.97 -16.57 14.63
CA LEU A 57 -13.95 -17.44 13.98
C LEU A 57 -13.30 -18.66 13.33
N TYR A 58 -12.17 -18.48 12.64
CA TYR A 58 -11.40 -19.58 12.05
C TYR A 58 -10.92 -20.56 13.12
N THR A 59 -10.41 -20.04 14.25
CA THR A 59 -9.91 -20.85 15.35
C THR A 59 -11.00 -21.74 15.94
N GLU A 60 -12.21 -21.21 16.08
CA GLU A 60 -13.36 -21.92 16.64
C GLU A 60 -13.89 -22.99 15.69
N ILE A 61 -13.97 -22.70 14.39
CA ILE A 61 -14.74 -23.51 13.43
C ILE A 61 -13.85 -24.40 12.56
N CYS A 62 -12.70 -23.89 12.11
CA CYS A 62 -11.93 -24.50 11.03
C CYS A 62 -10.62 -25.13 11.52
N ALA A 63 -9.99 -24.56 12.54
CA ALA A 63 -8.64 -24.95 12.97
C ALA A 63 -8.54 -26.41 13.45
N GLY A 64 -9.62 -27.00 13.96
CA GLY A 64 -9.64 -28.39 14.39
C GLY A 64 -9.39 -29.41 13.26
N CYS A 65 -9.71 -29.03 12.02
CA CYS A 65 -9.50 -29.88 10.83
C CYS A 65 -8.34 -29.42 9.96
N HIS A 66 -8.23 -28.10 9.73
CA HIS A 66 -7.24 -27.49 8.83
C HIS A 66 -5.97 -27.01 9.53
N GLY A 67 -5.87 -27.18 10.86
CA GLY A 67 -4.75 -26.69 11.64
C GLY A 67 -4.88 -25.20 12.00
N ALA A 68 -4.28 -24.79 13.12
CA ALA A 68 -4.35 -23.40 13.61
C ALA A 68 -3.65 -22.40 12.67
N ASP A 69 -2.69 -22.87 11.89
CA ASP A 69 -1.94 -22.10 10.90
C ASP A 69 -2.42 -22.35 9.46
N LEU A 70 -3.55 -23.08 9.28
CA LEU A 70 -4.14 -23.55 8.03
C LEU A 70 -3.27 -24.49 7.16
N SER A 71 -2.16 -25.02 7.72
CA SER A 71 -1.24 -25.93 7.03
C SER A 71 -1.79 -27.35 6.80
N GLY A 72 -3.02 -27.61 7.25
CA GLY A 72 -3.69 -28.89 7.15
C GLY A 72 -3.64 -29.69 8.45
N GLY A 73 -4.14 -30.92 8.39
CA GLY A 73 -4.21 -31.83 9.53
C GLY A 73 -5.10 -33.02 9.21
N ARG A 74 -6.32 -33.02 9.75
CA ARG A 74 -7.35 -34.00 9.38
C ARG A 74 -7.95 -33.73 8.00
N ALA A 75 -7.90 -32.48 7.57
CA ALA A 75 -8.26 -32.02 6.23
C ALA A 75 -7.02 -31.47 5.50
N PRO A 76 -7.07 -31.34 4.17
CA PRO A 76 -5.97 -30.77 3.40
C PRO A 76 -5.58 -29.35 3.84
N SER A 77 -4.35 -28.98 3.50
CA SER A 77 -3.83 -27.62 3.58
C SER A 77 -4.71 -26.68 2.78
N LEU A 78 -4.98 -25.49 3.34
CA LEU A 78 -5.67 -24.41 2.62
C LEU A 78 -4.69 -23.50 1.86
N PHE A 79 -3.44 -23.94 1.69
CA PHE A 79 -2.39 -23.20 0.97
C PHE A 79 -1.92 -23.88 -0.30
N ASP A 80 -2.39 -25.09 -0.57
CA ASP A 80 -1.95 -25.84 -1.72
C ASP A 80 -2.33 -25.09 -3.01
N ASP A 81 -1.50 -25.23 -4.04
CA ASP A 81 -1.76 -24.64 -5.35
C ASP A 81 -2.97 -25.30 -6.04
N GLN A 82 -3.29 -26.53 -5.64
CA GLN A 82 -4.42 -27.28 -6.17
C GLN A 82 -5.53 -27.39 -5.13
N TRP A 83 -6.64 -26.70 -5.41
CA TRP A 83 -7.85 -26.75 -4.59
C TRP A 83 -8.77 -27.87 -5.09
N LEU A 84 -9.15 -28.79 -4.20
CA LEU A 84 -10.02 -29.92 -4.56
C LEU A 84 -11.40 -29.49 -5.09
N HIS A 85 -11.91 -28.35 -4.63
CA HIS A 85 -13.27 -27.88 -4.89
C HIS A 85 -13.35 -26.39 -5.29
N GLY A 86 -12.29 -25.90 -5.94
CA GLY A 86 -12.14 -24.50 -6.36
C GLY A 86 -11.56 -23.60 -5.26
N GLY A 87 -10.73 -22.63 -5.66
CA GLY A 87 -10.02 -21.71 -4.75
C GLY A 87 -10.37 -20.23 -4.93
N ASP A 88 -11.35 -19.93 -5.77
CA ASP A 88 -11.95 -18.60 -5.88
C ASP A 88 -12.91 -18.32 -4.72
N ASP A 89 -13.22 -17.04 -4.48
CA ASP A 89 -14.02 -16.60 -3.33
C ASP A 89 -15.40 -17.29 -3.28
N ALA A 90 -16.09 -17.40 -4.42
CA ALA A 90 -17.42 -18.01 -4.49
C ALA A 90 -17.38 -19.52 -4.22
N SER A 91 -16.34 -20.20 -4.71
CA SER A 91 -16.11 -21.60 -4.40
C SER A 91 -15.80 -21.83 -2.92
N ILE A 92 -14.91 -21.03 -2.32
CA ILE A 92 -14.59 -21.17 -0.89
C ILE A 92 -15.84 -20.88 -0.04
N GLU A 93 -16.62 -19.84 -0.37
CA GLU A 93 -17.87 -19.54 0.31
C GLU A 93 -18.85 -20.72 0.24
N ARG A 94 -19.13 -21.22 -0.97
CA ARG A 94 -20.01 -22.38 -1.17
C ARG A 94 -19.52 -23.59 -0.38
N ASN A 95 -18.22 -23.87 -0.41
CA ASN A 95 -17.61 -25.00 0.28
C ASN A 95 -17.77 -24.88 1.80
N ILE A 96 -17.62 -23.68 2.38
CA ILE A 96 -17.87 -23.44 3.80
C ILE A 96 -19.36 -23.64 4.13
N ARG A 97 -20.26 -23.09 3.31
CA ARG A 97 -21.70 -23.12 3.59
C ARG A 97 -22.28 -24.52 3.51
N GLU A 98 -21.97 -25.24 2.43
CA GLU A 98 -22.58 -26.55 2.14
C GLU A 98 -21.77 -27.73 2.68
N GLY A 99 -20.48 -27.54 2.99
CA GLY A 99 -19.61 -28.59 3.48
C GLY A 99 -19.43 -29.76 2.49
N PHE A 100 -18.73 -30.79 2.96
CA PHE A 100 -18.56 -32.08 2.28
C PHE A 100 -18.76 -33.21 3.31
N PRO A 101 -20.01 -33.59 3.62
CA PRO A 101 -20.30 -34.55 4.69
C PRO A 101 -19.60 -35.91 4.50
N ALA A 102 -19.50 -36.38 3.25
CA ALA A 102 -18.80 -37.62 2.91
C ALA A 102 -17.28 -37.55 3.20
N ALA A 103 -16.71 -36.36 3.22
CA ALA A 103 -15.31 -36.10 3.58
C ALA A 103 -15.15 -35.59 5.02
N GLY A 104 -16.22 -35.59 5.82
CA GLY A 104 -16.19 -35.17 7.23
C GLY A 104 -16.24 -33.65 7.47
N MET A 105 -16.40 -32.82 6.43
CA MET A 105 -16.64 -31.39 6.58
C MET A 105 -18.15 -31.13 6.66
N VAL A 106 -18.66 -30.78 7.83
CA VAL A 106 -20.08 -30.48 8.00
C VAL A 106 -20.46 -29.16 7.31
N PRO A 107 -21.73 -28.98 6.88
CA PRO A 107 -22.20 -27.68 6.40
C PRO A 107 -22.22 -26.64 7.53
N PHE A 108 -21.77 -25.41 7.25
CA PHE A 108 -21.78 -24.32 8.24
C PHE A 108 -22.83 -23.24 7.98
N LYS A 109 -23.69 -23.39 6.97
CA LYS A 109 -24.74 -22.40 6.63
C LYS A 109 -25.71 -22.05 7.76
N ASP A 110 -25.93 -22.97 8.70
CA ASP A 110 -26.83 -22.74 9.85
C ASP A 110 -26.08 -22.16 11.07
N ALA A 111 -24.74 -22.25 11.08
CA ALA A 111 -23.88 -21.75 12.15
C ALA A 111 -23.26 -20.38 11.84
N LEU A 112 -23.17 -20.02 10.56
CA LEU A 112 -22.53 -18.82 10.07
C LEU A 112 -23.52 -17.92 9.33
N THR A 113 -23.53 -16.65 9.69
CA THR A 113 -24.13 -15.62 8.85
C THR A 113 -23.29 -15.37 7.60
N GLU A 114 -23.90 -14.85 6.54
CA GLU A 114 -23.17 -14.49 5.30
C GLU A 114 -21.96 -13.56 5.55
N PRO A 115 -22.06 -12.49 6.38
CA PRO A 115 -20.90 -11.73 6.84
C PRO A 115 -19.77 -12.56 7.45
N GLN A 116 -20.10 -13.51 8.33
CA GLN A 116 -19.11 -14.36 9.00
C GLN A 116 -18.48 -15.34 8.02
N THR A 117 -19.25 -15.90 7.09
CA THR A 117 -18.72 -16.73 6.01
C THR A 117 -17.72 -15.94 5.18
N TRP A 118 -18.06 -14.71 4.78
CA TRP A 118 -17.11 -13.86 4.05
C TRP A 118 -15.85 -13.56 4.85
N GLN A 119 -15.97 -13.23 6.14
CA GLN A 119 -14.80 -12.97 6.99
C GLN A 119 -13.85 -14.17 7.01
N LEU A 120 -14.36 -15.40 7.03
CA LEU A 120 -13.54 -16.61 6.91
C LEU A 120 -12.86 -16.70 5.53
N VAL A 121 -13.61 -16.48 4.44
CA VAL A 121 -13.05 -16.45 3.08
C VAL A 121 -11.89 -15.46 3.00
N ALA A 122 -12.13 -14.20 3.39
CA ALA A 122 -11.12 -13.15 3.38
C ALA A 122 -9.90 -13.48 4.24
N TYR A 123 -10.10 -14.14 5.39
CA TYR A 123 -9.02 -14.56 6.28
C TYR A 123 -8.18 -15.67 5.63
N ILE A 124 -8.81 -16.73 5.11
CA ILE A 124 -8.14 -17.83 4.41
C ILE A 124 -7.31 -17.30 3.24
N ARG A 125 -7.93 -16.46 2.40
CA ARG A 125 -7.27 -15.80 1.25
C ARG A 125 -6.07 -14.95 1.68
N THR A 126 -6.20 -14.22 2.79
CA THR A 126 -5.12 -13.38 3.32
C THR A 126 -3.96 -14.21 3.87
N GLN A 127 -4.24 -15.30 4.58
CA GLN A 127 -3.19 -16.17 5.11
C GLN A 127 -2.43 -16.91 4.01
N ALA A 128 -3.11 -17.28 2.92
CA ALA A 128 -2.48 -18.01 1.82
C ALA A 128 -1.26 -17.29 1.23
N VAL A 129 -1.32 -15.95 1.08
CA VAL A 129 -0.20 -15.18 0.54
C VAL A 129 0.92 -14.94 1.57
N ASN A 130 0.62 -14.96 2.87
CA ASN A 130 1.68 -14.91 3.88
C ASN A 130 2.58 -16.15 3.86
N LEU A 131 2.12 -17.25 3.26
CA LEU A 131 2.80 -18.54 3.32
C LEU A 131 3.41 -18.99 1.99
N LYS A 132 2.82 -18.61 0.84
CA LYS A 132 3.43 -18.83 -0.48
C LYS A 132 4.73 -18.02 -0.70
N GLY A 133 5.03 -17.10 0.22
CA GLY A 133 6.20 -16.24 0.14
C GLY A 133 6.02 -15.14 -0.91
N ARG A 134 6.94 -14.17 -0.92
CA ARG A 134 6.98 -13.12 -1.94
C ARG A 134 7.83 -13.57 -3.12
N PRO A 135 7.58 -13.04 -4.33
CA PRO A 135 8.47 -13.24 -5.47
C PRO A 135 9.92 -12.90 -5.09
N GLN A 136 10.87 -13.60 -5.72
CA GLN A 136 12.28 -13.32 -5.49
C GLN A 136 12.59 -11.88 -5.95
N TYR A 137 13.12 -11.08 -5.03
CA TYR A 137 13.47 -9.70 -5.31
C TYR A 137 14.72 -9.60 -6.21
N VAL A 138 14.61 -8.80 -7.28
CA VAL A 138 15.69 -8.45 -8.20
C VAL A 138 16.05 -6.98 -7.97
N ALA A 139 17.24 -6.75 -7.43
CA ALA A 139 17.64 -5.42 -6.94
C ALA A 139 17.96 -4.40 -8.04
N ASP A 140 18.54 -4.84 -9.16
CA ASP A 140 18.80 -3.97 -10.31
C ASP A 140 17.87 -4.36 -11.46
N PRO A 141 16.83 -3.56 -11.74
CA PRO A 141 15.92 -3.84 -12.84
C PRO A 141 16.51 -3.43 -14.20
N ALA A 142 17.65 -2.74 -14.24
CA ALA A 142 18.23 -2.25 -15.49
C ALA A 142 18.41 -3.37 -16.52
N ASP A 143 17.96 -3.10 -17.74
CA ASP A 143 18.07 -3.97 -18.92
C ASP A 143 17.36 -5.33 -18.82
N GLN A 144 16.60 -5.57 -17.75
CA GLN A 144 15.73 -6.74 -17.65
C GLN A 144 14.66 -6.68 -18.74
N ILE A 145 14.51 -7.77 -19.48
CA ILE A 145 13.47 -7.94 -20.49
C ILE A 145 12.31 -8.68 -19.86
N ILE A 146 11.14 -8.05 -19.87
CA ILE A 146 9.90 -8.59 -19.35
C ILE A 146 8.95 -8.86 -20.50
N LYS A 147 8.36 -10.05 -20.50
CA LYS A 147 7.29 -10.44 -21.40
C LYS A 147 5.97 -10.43 -20.62
N SER A 148 5.15 -9.42 -20.87
CA SER A 148 3.75 -9.39 -20.46
C SER A 148 2.88 -10.13 -21.49
N GLU A 149 1.59 -10.31 -21.21
CA GLU A 149 0.64 -10.94 -22.12
C GLU A 149 0.45 -10.17 -23.44
N LYS A 150 0.62 -8.85 -23.43
CA LYS A 150 0.37 -7.98 -24.59
C LYS A 150 1.62 -7.32 -25.18
N GLU A 151 2.66 -7.15 -24.38
CA GLU A 151 3.86 -6.40 -24.75
C GLU A 151 5.14 -7.07 -24.21
N THR A 152 6.24 -6.92 -24.93
CA THR A 152 7.59 -7.22 -24.44
C THR A 152 8.38 -5.93 -24.33
N PHE A 153 9.04 -5.70 -23.20
CA PHE A 153 9.75 -4.46 -22.93
C PHE A 153 11.02 -4.70 -22.12
N ARG A 154 11.99 -3.82 -22.31
CA ARG A 154 13.19 -3.69 -21.49
C ARG A 154 12.96 -2.60 -20.44
N ILE A 155 13.42 -2.81 -19.21
CA ILE A 155 13.41 -1.76 -18.20
C ILE A 155 14.63 -0.86 -18.36
N GLU A 156 14.40 0.45 -18.33
CA GLU A 156 15.45 1.47 -18.28
C GLU A 156 15.35 2.27 -16.99
N VAL A 157 16.48 2.42 -16.29
CA VAL A 157 16.52 3.19 -15.04
C VAL A 157 16.80 4.66 -15.37
N VAL A 158 15.88 5.53 -14.95
CA VAL A 158 15.90 6.98 -15.20
C VAL A 158 16.64 7.73 -14.09
N ALA A 159 16.41 7.33 -12.84
CA ALA A 159 17.06 7.92 -11.67
C ALA A 159 17.25 6.87 -10.58
N LYS A 160 18.45 6.82 -9.97
CA LYS A 160 18.79 5.93 -8.85
C LYS A 160 19.02 6.73 -7.57
N SER A 161 19.16 6.04 -6.45
CA SER A 161 19.51 6.62 -5.14
C SER A 161 18.52 7.68 -4.66
N LEU A 162 17.24 7.46 -4.96
CA LEU A 162 16.15 8.24 -4.41
C LEU A 162 15.77 7.69 -3.03
N GLU A 163 15.12 8.54 -2.24
CA GLU A 163 14.76 8.26 -0.87
C GLU A 163 13.25 8.28 -0.71
N THR A 164 12.64 7.10 -0.73
CA THR A 164 11.18 6.93 -0.72
C THR A 164 10.49 7.81 -1.78
N PRO A 165 10.80 7.62 -3.08
CA PRO A 165 10.16 8.38 -4.14
C PRO A 165 8.64 8.14 -4.13
N TRP A 166 7.85 9.21 -4.19
CA TRP A 166 6.40 9.18 -3.98
C TRP A 166 5.62 9.48 -5.25
N GLY A 167 5.74 10.70 -5.80
CA GLY A 167 4.96 11.19 -6.95
C GLY A 167 5.84 11.65 -8.10
N LEU A 168 5.30 11.57 -9.31
CA LEU A 168 5.97 11.92 -10.57
C LEU A 168 5.13 12.92 -11.38
N ALA A 169 5.76 13.97 -11.91
CA ALA A 169 5.10 14.86 -12.87
C ALA A 169 6.07 15.43 -13.90
N PHE A 170 5.66 15.49 -15.17
CA PHE A 170 6.46 16.11 -16.22
C PHE A 170 6.14 17.60 -16.36
N LEU A 171 7.19 18.42 -16.44
CA LEU A 171 7.10 19.78 -16.92
C LEU A 171 6.97 19.79 -18.46
N PRO A 172 6.36 20.84 -19.06
CA PRO A 172 6.23 20.96 -20.51
C PRO A 172 7.56 20.99 -21.28
N ASP A 173 8.66 21.33 -20.60
CA ASP A 173 10.03 21.32 -21.16
C ASP A 173 10.69 19.93 -21.12
N GLY A 174 9.98 18.91 -20.64
CA GLY A 174 10.44 17.52 -20.58
C GLY A 174 11.20 17.16 -19.30
N ARG A 175 11.42 18.10 -18.38
CA ARG A 175 11.95 17.77 -17.05
C ARG A 175 10.94 16.93 -16.26
N LEU A 176 11.43 15.95 -15.52
CA LEU A 176 10.62 15.12 -14.62
C LEU A 176 10.84 15.57 -13.18
N LEU A 177 9.76 15.93 -12.49
CA LEU A 177 9.71 16.19 -11.06
C LEU A 177 9.46 14.90 -10.30
N ILE A 178 10.15 14.72 -9.18
CA ILE A 178 10.03 13.56 -8.31
C ILE A 178 9.97 14.03 -6.86
N THR A 179 8.87 13.78 -6.16
CA THR A 179 8.81 13.99 -4.72
C THR A 179 9.44 12.81 -3.97
N GLU A 180 10.12 13.12 -2.87
CA GLU A 180 10.69 12.15 -1.94
C GLU A 180 10.09 12.39 -0.57
N ARG A 181 9.54 11.34 0.04
CA ARG A 181 8.78 11.42 1.31
C ARG A 181 9.49 12.21 2.43
N PRO A 182 10.82 12.21 2.58
CA PRO A 182 11.52 13.05 3.56
C PRO A 182 11.41 14.57 3.38
N GLY A 183 10.67 15.07 2.38
CA GLY A 183 10.48 16.52 2.19
C GLY A 183 11.25 17.10 1.00
N ARG A 184 11.66 16.29 0.02
CA ARG A 184 12.47 16.76 -1.12
C ARG A 184 11.68 16.72 -2.42
N LEU A 185 12.03 17.63 -3.33
CA LEU A 185 11.61 17.63 -4.72
C LEU A 185 12.86 17.57 -5.60
N ARG A 186 12.98 16.51 -6.39
CA ARG A 186 14.11 16.23 -7.29
C ARG A 186 13.69 16.48 -8.72
N ILE A 187 14.69 16.77 -9.56
CA ILE A 187 14.48 17.07 -10.98
C ILE A 187 15.40 16.15 -11.78
N VAL A 188 14.83 15.46 -12.75
CA VAL A 188 15.58 14.84 -13.85
C VAL A 188 15.49 15.76 -15.05
N GLU A 189 16.65 16.14 -15.58
CA GLU A 189 16.80 17.01 -16.74
C GLU A 189 17.75 16.34 -17.73
N ASN A 190 17.37 16.29 -19.02
CA ASN A 190 18.15 15.64 -20.07
C ASN A 190 18.58 14.19 -19.71
N GLY A 191 17.66 13.44 -19.09
CA GLY A 191 17.88 12.06 -18.65
C GLY A 191 18.83 11.89 -17.46
N LYS A 192 19.17 12.97 -16.75
CA LYS A 192 20.05 12.94 -15.58
C LYS A 192 19.39 13.56 -14.35
N LEU A 193 19.47 12.87 -13.22
CA LEU A 193 19.07 13.42 -11.93
C LEU A 193 20.01 14.56 -11.54
N LEU A 194 19.44 15.74 -11.24
CA LEU A 194 20.22 16.86 -10.72
C LEU A 194 20.77 16.51 -9.32
N PRO A 195 22.00 16.98 -9.00
CA PRO A 195 22.65 16.65 -7.73
C PRO A 195 21.89 17.23 -6.53
N ASP A 196 21.42 18.47 -6.66
CA ASP A 196 20.66 19.16 -5.63
C ASP A 196 19.15 19.03 -5.87
N GLY A 197 18.39 18.85 -4.78
CA GLY A 197 16.95 19.05 -4.80
C GLY A 197 16.56 20.53 -4.82
N VAL A 198 15.28 20.81 -5.08
CA VAL A 198 14.71 22.16 -4.96
C VAL A 198 14.80 22.64 -3.51
N LYS A 199 15.29 23.86 -3.32
CA LYS A 199 15.49 24.48 -2.00
C LYS A 199 14.23 25.21 -1.53
N GLY A 200 14.08 25.38 -0.21
CA GLY A 200 13.00 26.22 0.36
C GLY A 200 11.61 25.58 0.32
N LEU A 201 11.52 24.25 0.19
CA LEU A 201 10.26 23.51 0.26
C LEU A 201 9.63 23.60 1.67
N PRO A 202 8.30 23.37 1.78
CA PRO A 202 7.63 23.29 3.08
C PRO A 202 8.23 22.20 3.98
N ASN A 203 8.23 22.46 5.28
CA ASN A 203 8.56 21.44 6.27
C ASN A 203 7.47 20.37 6.30
N VAL A 204 7.88 19.11 6.44
CA VAL A 204 6.97 17.97 6.50
C VAL A 204 7.13 17.18 7.79
N TRP A 205 6.07 16.50 8.20
CA TRP A 205 6.12 15.47 9.23
C TRP A 205 6.39 14.09 8.63
N GLU A 206 7.66 13.69 8.57
CA GLU A 206 8.01 12.35 8.09
C GLU A 206 7.90 11.30 9.20
N LYS A 207 6.79 10.56 9.23
CA LYS A 207 6.64 9.37 10.08
C LYS A 207 5.58 8.43 9.54
N GLN A 208 5.87 7.13 9.51
CA GLN A 208 4.98 6.11 8.91
C GLN A 208 4.53 6.53 7.51
N ASP A 209 3.24 6.82 7.28
CA ASP A 209 2.75 7.23 5.97
C ASP A 209 2.93 8.74 5.74
N GLY A 210 3.40 9.52 6.72
CA GLY A 210 3.60 10.97 6.64
C GLY A 210 4.86 11.38 5.87
N GLY A 211 4.82 12.54 5.22
CA GLY A 211 5.95 13.18 4.54
C GLY A 211 5.52 14.16 3.46
N MET A 212 6.37 14.33 2.44
CA MET A 212 6.01 14.90 1.14
C MET A 212 5.32 13.82 0.30
N PHE A 213 4.25 14.19 -0.37
CA PHE A 213 3.41 13.26 -1.13
C PHE A 213 3.47 13.57 -2.61
N ASP A 214 2.38 14.05 -3.19
CA ASP A 214 2.20 14.11 -4.63
C ASP A 214 2.71 15.44 -5.22
N VAL A 215 2.94 15.42 -6.53
CA VAL A 215 3.27 16.60 -7.33
C VAL A 215 2.46 16.57 -8.62
N GLU A 216 1.88 17.71 -8.98
CA GLU A 216 1.17 17.90 -10.24
C GLU A 216 1.53 19.26 -10.81
N VAL A 217 1.54 19.33 -12.13
CA VAL A 217 1.91 20.54 -12.86
C VAL A 217 0.63 21.18 -13.40
N HIS A 218 0.49 22.50 -13.24
CA HIS A 218 -0.68 23.17 -13.76
C HIS A 218 -0.86 22.91 -15.28
N PRO A 219 -2.08 22.66 -15.78
CA PRO A 219 -2.30 22.43 -17.21
C PRO A 219 -1.81 23.58 -18.11
N GLN A 220 -1.76 24.80 -17.57
CA GLN A 220 -1.23 26.01 -18.21
C GLN A 220 0.14 26.44 -17.65
N TYR A 221 0.98 25.50 -17.19
CA TYR A 221 2.27 25.81 -16.55
C TYR A 221 3.16 26.73 -17.38
N ALA A 222 3.20 26.57 -18.71
CA ALA A 222 3.97 27.44 -19.60
C ALA A 222 3.58 28.93 -19.49
N GLN A 223 2.38 29.23 -19.00
CA GLN A 223 1.85 30.60 -18.85
C GLN A 223 2.02 31.12 -17.42
N ASN A 224 1.84 30.27 -16.41
CA ASN A 224 1.75 30.71 -15.01
C ASN A 224 2.84 30.16 -14.07
N GLY A 225 3.50 29.07 -14.45
CA GLY A 225 4.59 28.43 -13.70
C GLY A 225 4.15 27.68 -12.43
N TRP A 226 2.86 27.40 -12.24
CA TRP A 226 2.35 26.79 -11.01
C TRP A 226 2.61 25.27 -10.94
N ILE A 227 3.19 24.84 -9.82
CA ILE A 227 3.35 23.44 -9.42
C ILE A 227 2.61 23.25 -8.12
N TYR A 228 1.96 22.11 -7.95
CA TYR A 228 1.15 21.74 -6.80
C TYR A 228 1.88 20.66 -6.02
N LEU A 229 1.80 20.73 -4.69
CA LEU A 229 2.39 19.77 -3.75
C LEU A 229 1.38 19.43 -2.66
N SER A 230 1.37 18.16 -2.24
CA SER A 230 0.70 17.73 -1.03
C SER A 230 1.71 17.18 -0.03
N TYR A 231 1.46 17.44 1.25
CA TYR A 231 2.36 17.02 2.32
C TYR A 231 1.63 16.92 3.65
N SER A 232 2.19 16.15 4.59
CA SER A 232 1.72 16.13 5.98
C SER A 232 2.39 17.24 6.78
N GLU A 233 1.57 18.10 7.39
CA GLU A 233 1.97 19.21 8.23
C GLU A 233 1.71 18.90 9.70
N VAL A 234 2.62 19.32 10.58
CA VAL A 234 2.36 19.39 12.04
C VAL A 234 1.46 20.58 12.34
N LEU A 235 0.46 20.40 13.21
CA LEU A 235 -0.42 21.47 13.66
C LEU A 235 0.35 22.77 13.95
N PRO A 236 0.07 23.86 13.22
CA PRO A 236 0.78 25.12 13.40
C PRO A 236 0.74 25.60 14.86
N GLY A 237 1.90 25.92 15.42
CA GLY A 237 2.04 26.36 16.82
C GLY A 237 2.06 25.21 17.84
N TYR A 238 2.01 23.95 17.42
CA TYR A 238 2.15 22.82 18.34
C TYR A 238 3.49 22.87 19.08
N THR A 239 3.40 22.81 20.40
CA THR A 239 4.54 22.66 21.30
C THR A 239 4.46 21.27 21.93
N PRO A 240 5.49 20.41 21.78
CA PRO A 240 5.50 19.11 22.44
C PRO A 240 5.33 19.26 23.96
N PRO A 241 4.57 18.37 24.62
CA PRO A 241 4.52 18.38 26.08
C PRO A 241 5.92 18.11 26.65
N PRO A 242 6.26 18.66 27.84
CA PRO A 242 7.52 18.38 28.50
C PRO A 242 7.74 16.88 28.64
N ALA A 243 8.98 16.42 28.44
CA ALA A 243 9.33 15.03 28.69
C ALA A 243 8.96 14.66 30.14
N PRO A 244 8.48 13.43 30.42
CA PRO A 244 8.26 12.99 31.78
C PRO A 244 9.55 13.15 32.60
N ALA A 245 9.44 13.60 33.85
CA ALA A 245 10.57 13.61 34.78
C ALA A 245 11.18 12.21 34.85
N ALA A 246 12.52 12.11 34.78
CA ALA A 246 13.26 10.85 34.69
C ALA A 246 12.91 9.85 35.82
N ASP A 247 12.42 10.37 36.92
CA ASP A 247 12.14 9.72 38.20
C ASP A 247 10.76 9.01 38.20
N ALA A 248 9.81 9.48 37.36
CA ALA A 248 8.46 8.92 37.26
C ALA A 248 8.38 7.72 36.30
N ALA A 249 9.36 7.58 35.39
CA ALA A 249 9.43 6.47 34.45
C ALA A 249 9.81 5.12 35.09
N ALA A 250 10.35 5.14 36.32
CA ALA A 250 10.79 3.94 37.03
C ALA A 250 9.69 3.26 37.87
N THR A 251 8.54 3.91 38.10
CA THR A 251 7.52 3.43 39.06
C THR A 251 6.09 3.36 38.48
N ALA A 252 5.82 3.95 37.32
CA ALA A 252 4.50 3.88 36.70
C ALA A 252 4.33 2.60 35.86
N PRO A 253 3.26 1.81 36.05
CA PRO A 253 2.91 0.76 35.08
C PRO A 253 2.66 1.40 33.71
N PRO A 254 3.00 0.71 32.60
CA PRO A 254 2.83 1.27 31.26
C PRO A 254 1.37 1.70 31.07
N ALA A 255 1.17 2.95 30.63
CA ALA A 255 -0.14 3.47 30.33
C ALA A 255 -0.84 2.54 29.32
N PRO A 256 -2.17 2.30 29.45
CA PRO A 256 -2.91 1.52 28.46
C PRO A 256 -2.73 2.17 27.09
N GLN A 257 -2.28 1.37 26.12
CA GLN A 257 -2.07 1.82 24.75
C GLN A 257 -3.39 2.32 24.20
N ALA A 258 -3.42 3.57 23.71
CA ALA A 258 -4.52 4.02 22.86
C ALA A 258 -4.62 3.06 21.65
N PRO A 259 -5.82 2.60 21.26
CA PRO A 259 -5.96 1.73 20.11
C PRO A 259 -5.41 2.44 18.86
N GLY A 260 -4.37 1.87 18.23
CA GLY A 260 -3.85 2.34 16.93
C GLY A 260 -2.39 2.81 16.90
N GLY A 261 -1.71 2.98 18.03
CA GLY A 261 -0.31 3.39 18.04
C GLY A 261 0.67 2.21 17.90
N ARG A 262 1.16 1.90 16.69
CA ARG A 262 2.32 0.98 16.51
C ARG A 262 3.66 1.65 16.87
N GLY A 263 3.67 2.60 17.81
CA GLY A 263 4.88 3.28 18.29
C GLY A 263 5.32 2.68 19.63
N ARG A 264 6.43 1.94 19.65
CA ARG A 264 7.08 1.54 20.91
C ARG A 264 7.76 2.78 21.52
N GLY A 265 7.29 3.23 22.68
CA GLY A 265 8.02 4.04 23.67
C GLY A 265 8.75 5.28 23.13
N GLY A 266 8.01 6.37 22.95
CA GLY A 266 8.52 7.71 22.67
C GLY A 266 7.51 8.79 23.14
N PRO A 267 7.87 10.08 23.10
CA PRO A 267 6.89 11.14 23.33
C PRO A 267 5.73 11.01 22.32
N PRO A 268 4.51 11.46 22.68
CA PRO A 268 3.37 11.38 21.79
C PRO A 268 3.65 12.14 20.50
N ASP A 269 3.23 11.55 19.38
CA ASP A 269 3.38 12.19 18.08
C ASP A 269 2.57 13.50 18.02
N PRO A 270 3.10 14.54 17.35
CA PRO A 270 2.37 15.77 17.14
C PRO A 270 1.08 15.51 16.33
N PRO A 271 0.02 16.29 16.55
CA PRO A 271 -1.13 16.28 15.66
C PRO A 271 -0.73 16.72 14.24
N THR A 272 -1.11 15.96 13.23
CA THR A 272 -0.77 16.23 11.82
C THR A 272 -1.98 16.14 10.89
N MET A 273 -1.88 16.79 9.72
CA MET A 273 -2.85 16.73 8.62
C MET A 273 -2.22 16.88 7.24
N THR A 274 -2.90 16.38 6.22
CA THR A 274 -2.59 16.67 4.81
C THR A 274 -2.88 18.14 4.49
N VAL A 275 -1.96 18.76 3.77
CA VAL A 275 -2.06 20.13 3.23
C VAL A 275 -1.87 20.07 1.73
N ILE A 276 -2.64 20.87 1.00
CA ILE A 276 -2.49 21.06 -0.45
C ILE A 276 -2.00 22.48 -0.69
N ALA A 277 -0.92 22.62 -1.43
CA ALA A 277 -0.31 23.91 -1.73
C ALA A 277 0.14 23.99 -3.19
N ARG A 278 0.40 25.22 -3.65
CA ARG A 278 1.12 25.48 -4.90
C ARG A 278 2.29 26.42 -4.69
N GLY A 279 3.14 26.51 -5.69
CA GLY A 279 4.31 27.38 -5.74
C GLY A 279 4.97 27.29 -7.10
N LYS A 280 6.14 27.90 -7.22
CA LYS A 280 6.93 27.91 -8.47
C LYS A 280 8.36 27.50 -8.19
N ILE A 281 9.04 27.00 -9.20
CA ILE A 281 10.48 26.75 -9.15
C ILE A 281 11.19 27.87 -9.92
N GLN A 282 12.00 28.66 -9.22
CA GLN A 282 12.86 29.68 -9.82
C GLN A 282 14.28 29.50 -9.28
N ASN A 283 15.28 29.39 -10.16
CA ASN A 283 16.69 29.19 -9.78
C ASN A 283 16.90 28.02 -8.79
N ASN A 284 16.20 26.90 -9.02
CA ASN A 284 16.20 25.72 -8.15
C ASN A 284 15.71 25.98 -6.70
N ALA A 285 14.89 27.02 -6.50
CA ALA A 285 14.23 27.33 -5.24
C ALA A 285 12.71 27.34 -5.41
N TRP A 286 12.01 26.87 -4.39
CA TRP A 286 10.58 26.96 -4.25
C TRP A 286 10.18 28.36 -3.78
N VAL A 287 9.35 29.03 -4.56
CA VAL A 287 8.90 30.41 -4.32
C VAL A 287 7.40 30.52 -4.53
N ASP A 288 6.82 31.67 -4.17
CA ASP A 288 5.39 31.99 -4.33
C ASP A 288 4.45 30.95 -3.68
N HIS A 289 4.84 30.41 -2.52
CA HIS A 289 4.09 29.35 -1.85
C HIS A 289 2.69 29.83 -1.40
N GLN A 290 1.66 29.08 -1.79
CA GLN A 290 0.26 29.37 -1.48
C GLN A 290 -0.44 28.09 -1.00
N ILE A 291 -1.15 28.18 0.13
CA ILE A 291 -1.98 27.09 0.65
C ILE A 291 -3.33 27.13 -0.05
N LEU A 292 -3.74 26.00 -0.63
CA LEU A 292 -5.03 25.83 -1.30
C LEU A 292 -6.03 25.12 -0.41
N PHE A 293 -5.55 24.19 0.41
CA PHE A 293 -6.34 23.50 1.40
C PHE A 293 -5.51 23.24 2.66
N ARG A 294 -6.05 23.63 3.81
CA ARG A 294 -5.56 23.26 5.15
C ARG A 294 -6.78 23.09 6.06
N ALA A 295 -6.85 21.96 6.74
CA ALA A 295 -7.96 21.68 7.65
C ALA A 295 -7.92 22.59 8.91
N ALA A 296 -9.05 22.72 9.59
CA ALA A 296 -9.10 23.39 10.88
C ALA A 296 -8.33 22.59 11.97
N ALA A 297 -7.85 23.27 13.01
CA ALA A 297 -6.94 22.72 14.02
C ALA A 297 -7.50 21.47 14.72
N GLU A 298 -8.80 21.44 14.98
CA GLU A 298 -9.53 20.34 15.61
C GLU A 298 -9.56 19.05 14.79
N ILE A 299 -9.24 19.13 13.49
CA ILE A 299 -9.16 17.96 12.62
C ILE A 299 -7.81 17.25 12.78
N TYR A 300 -6.75 17.97 13.18
CA TYR A 300 -5.42 17.40 13.35
C TYR A 300 -5.41 16.30 14.40
N SER A 301 -4.60 15.27 14.16
CA SER A 301 -4.54 14.10 15.02
C SER A 301 -3.14 13.49 15.07
N PRO A 302 -2.76 12.83 16.16
CA PRO A 302 -1.44 12.22 16.30
C PRO A 302 -1.28 10.92 15.48
N THR A 303 -2.27 10.55 14.65
CA THR A 303 -2.17 9.35 13.82
C THR A 303 -1.24 9.61 12.64
N ASN A 304 -0.39 8.64 12.31
CA ASN A 304 0.61 8.80 11.24
C ASN A 304 0.29 7.98 9.99
N PHE A 305 -0.98 7.61 9.81
CA PHE A 305 -1.43 6.81 8.68
C PHE A 305 -2.66 7.43 8.01
N HIS A 306 -2.92 6.97 6.79
CA HIS A 306 -4.07 7.31 5.96
C HIS A 306 -4.21 8.81 5.64
N TYR A 307 -3.17 9.40 5.06
CA TYR A 307 -3.19 10.79 4.62
C TYR A 307 -3.92 10.97 3.26
N GLY A 308 -4.09 9.91 2.46
CA GLY A 308 -4.48 10.02 1.06
C GLY A 308 -3.41 10.76 0.25
N SER A 309 -3.75 11.94 -0.26
CA SER A 309 -2.85 12.99 -0.80
C SER A 309 -2.55 12.97 -2.29
N ARG A 310 -3.21 12.09 -3.07
CA ARG A 310 -3.14 12.15 -4.54
C ARG A 310 -3.92 13.36 -5.05
N PHE A 311 -3.44 14.03 -6.09
CA PHE A 311 -4.24 15.06 -6.77
C PHE A 311 -4.05 15.06 -8.29
N ILE A 312 -5.08 15.52 -9.01
CA ILE A 312 -5.11 15.57 -10.48
C ILE A 312 -6.02 16.70 -10.95
N PHE A 313 -5.70 17.31 -12.09
CA PHE A 313 -6.59 18.29 -12.74
C PHE A 313 -7.61 17.62 -13.66
N ASP A 314 -8.82 18.16 -13.71
CA ASP A 314 -9.75 17.87 -14.81
C ASP A 314 -9.46 18.74 -16.05
N LYS A 315 -10.22 18.51 -17.13
CA LYS A 315 -10.09 19.28 -18.37
C LYS A 315 -10.61 20.72 -18.26
N GLN A 316 -11.36 21.04 -17.19
CA GLN A 316 -11.95 22.34 -16.92
C GLN A 316 -11.05 23.22 -16.03
N GLY A 317 -9.97 22.66 -15.47
CA GLY A 317 -9.02 23.36 -14.61
C GLY A 317 -9.33 23.25 -13.12
N HIS A 318 -10.24 22.37 -12.71
CA HIS A 318 -10.45 22.06 -11.29
C HIS A 318 -9.39 21.07 -10.80
N LEU A 319 -8.95 21.26 -9.57
CA LEU A 319 -8.06 20.35 -8.86
C LEU A 319 -8.88 19.39 -8.01
N PHE A 320 -8.71 18.10 -8.25
CA PHE A 320 -9.22 17.03 -7.41
C PHE A 320 -8.12 16.53 -6.50
N PHE A 321 -8.42 16.29 -5.23
CA PHE A 321 -7.43 15.74 -4.30
C PHE A 321 -8.07 14.82 -3.25
N THR A 322 -7.27 13.90 -2.73
CA THR A 322 -7.75 12.89 -1.77
C THR A 322 -7.26 13.18 -0.35
N ILE A 323 -8.11 12.94 0.64
CA ILE A 323 -7.74 12.96 2.07
C ILE A 323 -8.27 11.69 2.73
N GLY A 324 -7.37 10.85 3.24
CA GLY A 324 -7.75 9.65 3.99
C GLY A 324 -8.39 9.96 5.35
N GLU A 325 -8.96 8.96 6.00
CA GLU A 325 -9.72 9.17 7.24
C GLU A 325 -8.88 9.37 8.51
N LYS A 326 -7.56 9.32 8.40
CA LYS A 326 -6.60 9.54 9.50
C LYS A 326 -6.85 8.62 10.72
N GLY A 327 -7.38 7.42 10.53
CA GLY A 327 -7.66 6.45 11.61
C GLY A 327 -8.92 6.71 12.44
N ARG A 328 -9.69 7.75 12.11
CA ARG A 328 -11.04 7.98 12.65
C ARG A 328 -12.09 7.50 11.66
N MET A 329 -12.33 6.19 11.67
CA MET A 329 -13.13 5.47 10.65
C MET A 329 -14.49 6.12 10.34
N LEU A 330 -15.20 6.62 11.35
CA LEU A 330 -16.53 7.22 11.18
C LEU A 330 -16.49 8.62 10.55
N ASP A 331 -15.35 9.31 10.57
CA ASP A 331 -15.19 10.61 9.89
C ASP A 331 -15.45 10.48 8.38
N ALA A 332 -15.19 9.31 7.78
CA ALA A 332 -15.45 9.06 6.37
C ALA A 332 -16.92 9.30 5.98
N GLN A 333 -17.85 9.05 6.90
CA GLN A 333 -19.29 9.27 6.71
C GLN A 333 -19.76 10.67 7.15
N ASP A 334 -18.99 11.36 7.99
CA ASP A 334 -19.31 12.70 8.47
C ASP A 334 -18.89 13.76 7.44
N LEU A 335 -19.87 14.44 6.85
CA LEU A 335 -19.65 15.50 5.86
C LEU A 335 -19.16 16.81 6.49
N SER A 336 -19.22 16.97 7.81
CA SER A 336 -18.60 18.11 8.51
C SER A 336 -17.08 17.95 8.64
N LYS A 337 -16.53 16.78 8.27
CA LYS A 337 -15.11 16.47 8.31
C LYS A 337 -14.54 16.35 6.90
N PRO A 338 -13.32 16.88 6.65
CA PRO A 338 -12.65 16.72 5.36
C PRO A 338 -11.96 15.36 5.21
N THR A 339 -11.95 14.52 6.23
CA THR A 339 -11.22 13.24 6.25
C THR A 339 -12.07 12.11 5.66
N GLY A 340 -11.44 11.21 4.91
CA GLY A 340 -12.11 10.10 4.21
C GLY A 340 -12.94 10.57 3.01
N LYS A 341 -12.38 11.51 2.23
CA LYS A 341 -13.05 12.25 1.16
C LYS A 341 -12.17 12.38 -0.07
N ILE A 342 -12.82 12.58 -1.22
CA ILE A 342 -12.22 13.21 -2.39
C ILE A 342 -12.82 14.61 -2.49
N HIS A 343 -11.98 15.61 -2.73
CA HIS A 343 -12.35 17.01 -2.82
C HIS A 343 -12.18 17.53 -4.25
N ARG A 344 -12.95 18.57 -4.58
CA ARG A 344 -12.81 19.36 -5.81
C ARG A 344 -12.76 20.85 -5.46
N VAL A 345 -11.73 21.53 -5.95
CA VAL A 345 -11.52 22.98 -5.83
C VAL A 345 -11.12 23.58 -7.18
N ASN A 346 -11.21 24.89 -7.33
CA ASN A 346 -10.55 25.61 -8.42
C ASN A 346 -9.02 25.56 -8.24
N ASP A 347 -8.26 25.90 -9.27
CA ASP A 347 -6.79 25.91 -9.25
C ASP A 347 -6.19 26.82 -8.15
N ASP A 348 -6.94 27.83 -7.69
CA ASP A 348 -6.58 28.74 -6.60
C ASP A 348 -7.09 28.29 -5.21
N GLY A 349 -7.72 27.13 -5.12
CA GLY A 349 -8.26 26.57 -3.88
C GLY A 349 -9.67 27.06 -3.51
N THR A 350 -10.26 27.98 -4.27
CA THR A 350 -11.66 28.39 -4.06
C THR A 350 -12.62 27.24 -4.42
N VAL A 351 -13.80 27.19 -3.79
CA VAL A 351 -14.75 26.09 -3.97
C VAL A 351 -15.68 26.37 -5.17
N PRO A 352 -15.78 25.47 -6.15
CA PRO A 352 -16.76 25.56 -7.23
C PRO A 352 -18.19 25.56 -6.71
N LYS A 353 -19.04 26.44 -7.26
CA LYS A 353 -20.43 26.63 -6.83
C LYS A 353 -21.36 25.48 -7.19
N ASP A 354 -20.90 24.56 -8.04
CA ASP A 354 -21.60 23.35 -8.46
C ASP A 354 -21.11 22.11 -7.71
N ASN A 355 -20.30 22.26 -6.65
CA ASN A 355 -19.94 21.14 -5.78
C ASN A 355 -21.18 20.55 -5.11
N PRO A 356 -21.24 19.21 -4.93
CA PRO A 356 -22.46 18.50 -4.51
C PRO A 356 -22.95 18.86 -3.10
N PHE A 357 -22.10 19.43 -2.25
CA PHE A 357 -22.42 19.75 -0.86
C PHE A 357 -22.29 21.23 -0.52
N VAL A 358 -22.14 22.11 -1.50
CA VAL A 358 -21.94 23.56 -1.26
C VAL A 358 -23.10 24.22 -0.50
N ASP A 359 -24.34 23.80 -0.81
CA ASP A 359 -25.55 24.34 -0.19
C ASP A 359 -26.00 23.53 1.04
N ARG A 360 -25.26 22.49 1.41
CA ARG A 360 -25.59 21.65 2.56
C ARG A 360 -25.01 22.24 3.83
N ALA A 361 -25.88 22.81 4.68
CA ALA A 361 -25.48 23.37 5.96
C ALA A 361 -24.62 22.40 6.79
N GLY A 362 -23.45 22.86 7.24
CA GLY A 362 -22.50 22.10 8.05
C GLY A 362 -21.60 21.12 7.29
N ALA A 363 -21.78 20.94 5.98
CA ALA A 363 -20.88 20.14 5.17
C ALA A 363 -19.63 20.93 4.75
N VAL A 364 -18.50 20.25 4.59
CA VAL A 364 -17.31 20.82 3.96
C VAL A 364 -17.60 20.97 2.46
N ALA A 365 -17.70 22.21 2.00
CA ALA A 365 -18.17 22.52 0.65
C ALA A 365 -17.27 21.98 -0.48
N SER A 366 -15.99 21.73 -0.22
CA SER A 366 -15.07 21.16 -1.21
C SER A 366 -15.26 19.66 -1.46
N ILE A 367 -16.06 18.96 -0.64
CA ILE A 367 -16.26 17.51 -0.81
C ILE A 367 -16.90 17.22 -2.18
N TRP A 368 -16.28 16.33 -2.93
CA TRP A 368 -16.80 15.74 -4.17
C TRP A 368 -17.46 14.39 -3.90
N SER A 369 -16.80 13.51 -3.13
CA SER A 369 -17.34 12.23 -2.69
C SER A 369 -16.82 11.85 -1.31
N TYR A 370 -17.48 10.90 -0.65
CA TYR A 370 -17.21 10.52 0.74
C TYR A 370 -17.29 9.02 0.97
N GLY A 371 -16.96 8.57 2.17
CA GLY A 371 -16.92 7.14 2.50
C GLY A 371 -15.65 6.45 2.00
N HIS A 372 -14.51 7.15 1.99
CA HIS A 372 -13.20 6.62 1.60
C HIS A 372 -12.33 6.32 2.83
N ARG A 373 -11.48 5.29 2.75
CA ARG A 373 -10.52 4.94 3.79
C ARG A 373 -9.18 5.65 3.59
N ASN A 374 -8.44 5.24 2.56
CA ASN A 374 -7.11 5.77 2.27
C ASN A 374 -6.86 5.78 0.75
N PRO A 375 -7.49 6.73 0.04
CA PRO A 375 -7.39 6.88 -1.42
C PRO A 375 -6.01 7.38 -1.87
N GLN A 376 -5.32 6.61 -2.72
CA GLN A 376 -3.90 6.79 -3.07
C GLN A 376 -3.64 7.03 -4.56
N GLY A 377 -4.59 6.71 -5.43
CA GLY A 377 -4.49 6.85 -6.88
C GLY A 377 -5.70 7.55 -7.45
N LEU A 378 -5.51 8.38 -8.48
CA LEU A 378 -6.56 9.04 -9.25
C LEU A 378 -6.15 9.03 -10.72
N ALA A 379 -7.06 8.71 -11.62
CA ALA A 379 -6.85 8.85 -13.06
C ALA A 379 -8.16 9.13 -13.78
N TRP A 380 -8.11 10.02 -14.78
CA TRP A 380 -9.23 10.18 -15.71
C TRP A 380 -9.18 9.08 -16.76
N ASP A 381 -10.27 8.33 -16.90
CA ASP A 381 -10.46 7.46 -18.05
C ASP A 381 -10.56 8.32 -19.32
N PRO A 382 -9.62 8.20 -20.27
CA PRO A 382 -9.62 9.02 -21.47
C PRO A 382 -10.80 8.71 -22.40
N ALA A 383 -11.42 7.52 -22.29
CA ALA A 383 -12.54 7.10 -23.13
C ALA A 383 -13.88 7.64 -22.60
N SER A 384 -14.18 7.44 -21.32
CA SER A 384 -15.46 7.86 -20.72
C SER A 384 -15.42 9.25 -20.07
N GLY A 385 -14.24 9.76 -19.71
CA GLY A 385 -14.08 10.97 -18.91
C GLY A 385 -14.40 10.79 -17.42
N LYS A 386 -14.62 9.56 -16.95
CA LYS A 386 -14.89 9.28 -15.53
C LYS A 386 -13.61 9.28 -14.70
N LEU A 387 -13.72 9.70 -13.45
CA LEU A 387 -12.62 9.67 -12.49
C LEU A 387 -12.53 8.27 -11.89
N TRP A 388 -11.38 7.62 -12.03
CA TRP A 388 -11.07 6.35 -11.38
C TRP A 388 -10.15 6.60 -10.19
N GLU A 389 -10.28 5.74 -9.18
CA GLU A 389 -9.59 5.87 -7.90
C GLU A 389 -9.11 4.51 -7.42
N SER A 390 -8.02 4.49 -6.64
CA SER A 390 -7.58 3.29 -5.94
C SER A 390 -7.24 3.55 -4.47
N GLU A 391 -7.77 2.73 -3.57
CA GLU A 391 -7.56 2.90 -2.13
C GLU A 391 -7.12 1.64 -1.39
N HIS A 392 -6.47 1.85 -0.25
CA HIS A 392 -6.13 0.76 0.67
C HIS A 392 -7.32 0.40 1.54
N GLY A 393 -7.68 -0.88 1.54
CA GLY A 393 -8.57 -1.52 2.49
C GLY A 393 -7.90 -1.80 3.84
N PRO A 394 -8.63 -2.44 4.78
CA PRO A 394 -8.11 -2.86 6.07
C PRO A 394 -7.19 -4.10 5.92
N GLN A 395 -7.63 -5.27 6.38
CA GLN A 395 -6.99 -6.54 6.01
C GLN A 395 -7.71 -7.12 4.79
N GLY A 396 -7.08 -7.00 3.62
CA GLY A 396 -7.78 -7.20 2.34
C GLY A 396 -8.75 -6.07 2.03
N GLY A 397 -9.50 -6.22 0.95
CA GLY A 397 -10.49 -5.23 0.53
C GLY A 397 -9.89 -3.91 0.06
N ASP A 398 -8.71 -3.92 -0.55
CA ASP A 398 -8.29 -2.77 -1.36
C ASP A 398 -9.20 -2.64 -2.57
N GLU A 399 -9.40 -1.44 -3.08
CA GLU A 399 -10.46 -1.17 -4.05
C GLU A 399 -9.95 -0.36 -5.25
N ILE A 400 -10.61 -0.57 -6.40
CA ILE A 400 -10.64 0.37 -7.53
C ILE A 400 -12.07 0.84 -7.69
N ASN A 401 -12.26 2.16 -7.65
CA ASN A 401 -13.57 2.80 -7.66
C ASN A 401 -13.73 3.70 -8.90
N ILE A 402 -14.98 3.89 -9.34
CA ILE A 402 -15.36 4.97 -10.27
C ILE A 402 -16.04 6.06 -9.44
N ILE A 403 -15.44 7.25 -9.43
CA ILE A 403 -15.82 8.36 -8.58
C ILE A 403 -16.85 9.26 -9.24
N GLU A 404 -17.99 9.43 -8.57
CA GLU A 404 -19.10 10.28 -8.97
C GLU A 404 -19.39 11.37 -7.92
N PRO A 405 -19.92 12.54 -8.34
CA PRO A 405 -20.30 13.61 -7.43
C PRO A 405 -21.35 13.18 -6.42
N GLY A 406 -21.12 13.50 -5.15
CA GLY A 406 -22.07 13.32 -4.05
C GLY A 406 -22.22 11.88 -3.56
N ARG A 407 -21.53 10.90 -4.17
CA ARG A 407 -21.65 9.48 -3.84
C ARG A 407 -20.88 9.09 -2.59
N ASN A 408 -21.35 8.01 -1.98
CA ASN A 408 -20.80 7.39 -0.79
C ASN A 408 -20.15 6.05 -1.12
N TYR A 409 -18.85 5.91 -0.88
CA TYR A 409 -18.07 4.70 -1.13
C TYR A 409 -18.01 3.78 0.10
N GLY A 410 -18.75 4.14 1.16
CA GLY A 410 -19.21 3.20 2.16
C GLY A 410 -18.26 2.90 3.31
N TRP A 411 -16.98 3.29 3.25
CA TRP A 411 -16.04 3.08 4.35
C TRP A 411 -16.59 3.66 5.67
N GLY A 412 -16.48 2.86 6.73
CA GLY A 412 -17.10 3.10 8.03
C GLY A 412 -18.45 2.39 8.23
N VAL A 413 -19.04 1.85 7.16
CA VAL A 413 -20.29 1.07 7.22
C VAL A 413 -20.19 -0.26 6.47
N ILE A 414 -19.51 -0.26 5.32
CA ILE A 414 -19.25 -1.45 4.51
C ILE A 414 -17.76 -1.58 4.20
N THR A 415 -17.30 -2.80 3.97
CA THR A 415 -15.97 -3.06 3.37
C THR A 415 -15.94 -4.46 2.77
N SER A 416 -15.16 -4.64 1.71
CA SER A 416 -14.77 -5.99 1.24
C SER A 416 -13.65 -6.61 2.08
N GLY A 417 -13.00 -5.86 2.98
CA GLY A 417 -11.93 -6.37 3.84
C GLY A 417 -12.43 -6.86 5.21
N ILE A 418 -11.49 -7.27 6.07
CA ILE A 418 -11.77 -7.57 7.48
C ILE A 418 -11.45 -6.34 8.33
N GLN A 419 -12.49 -5.73 8.91
CA GLN A 419 -12.37 -4.57 9.79
C GLN A 419 -13.22 -4.76 11.06
N PRO A 420 -12.62 -4.72 12.27
CA PRO A 420 -13.39 -4.65 13.50
C PRO A 420 -14.38 -3.48 13.49
N GLY A 421 -15.65 -3.77 13.78
CA GLY A 421 -16.74 -2.79 13.77
C GLY A 421 -17.53 -2.73 12.45
N ILE A 422 -17.08 -3.38 11.38
CA ILE A 422 -17.82 -3.49 10.12
C ILE A 422 -18.10 -4.96 9.80
N THR A 423 -19.37 -5.29 9.55
CA THR A 423 -19.81 -6.64 9.18
C THR A 423 -20.43 -6.71 7.79
N LYS A 424 -20.84 -5.58 7.21
CA LYS A 424 -21.51 -5.54 5.92
C LYS A 424 -20.50 -5.35 4.79
N ARG A 425 -20.82 -5.92 3.61
CA ARG A 425 -20.08 -5.69 2.36
C ARG A 425 -20.78 -4.73 1.41
N ALA A 426 -22.10 -4.66 1.51
CA ALA A 426 -22.94 -3.80 0.69
C ALA A 426 -24.08 -3.23 1.52
N GLN A 427 -24.54 -2.04 1.13
CA GLN A 427 -25.71 -1.40 1.68
C GLN A 427 -26.30 -0.46 0.63
N GLU A 428 -27.63 -0.36 0.57
CA GLU A 428 -28.30 0.61 -0.30
C GLU A 428 -27.80 2.04 -0.03
N GLY A 429 -27.61 2.81 -1.11
CA GLY A 429 -27.07 4.17 -1.05
C GLY A 429 -25.55 4.25 -0.90
N MET A 430 -24.84 3.12 -1.02
CA MET A 430 -23.37 3.06 -1.03
C MET A 430 -22.89 2.36 -2.30
N GLU A 431 -21.93 2.98 -2.97
CA GLU A 431 -21.33 2.45 -4.18
C GLU A 431 -20.49 1.21 -3.87
N GLN A 432 -20.34 0.34 -4.86
CA GLN A 432 -19.48 -0.83 -4.79
C GLN A 432 -18.23 -0.60 -5.65
N PRO A 433 -17.08 -1.16 -5.25
CA PRO A 433 -15.88 -1.07 -6.07
C PRO A 433 -16.05 -1.85 -7.36
N VAL A 434 -15.39 -1.39 -8.43
CA VAL A 434 -15.33 -2.12 -9.72
C VAL A 434 -14.54 -3.41 -9.55
N VAL A 435 -13.48 -3.37 -8.75
CA VAL A 435 -12.71 -4.54 -8.32
C VAL A 435 -12.22 -4.31 -6.90
N TYR A 436 -12.17 -5.39 -6.12
CA TYR A 436 -11.49 -5.41 -4.83
C TYR A 436 -10.35 -6.45 -4.81
N TYR A 437 -9.38 -6.27 -3.91
CA TYR A 437 -8.25 -7.18 -3.75
C TYR A 437 -8.19 -7.77 -2.34
N THR A 438 -8.37 -9.09 -2.28
CA THR A 438 -8.12 -9.91 -1.09
C THR A 438 -7.27 -11.13 -1.50
N PRO A 439 -5.99 -11.19 -1.08
CA PRO A 439 -5.30 -10.26 -0.17
C PRO A 439 -5.07 -8.87 -0.74
N ALA A 440 -4.86 -7.92 0.17
CA ALA A 440 -4.50 -6.55 -0.16
C ALA A 440 -3.17 -6.49 -0.94
N ILE A 441 -3.14 -5.66 -1.97
CA ILE A 441 -1.96 -5.34 -2.80
C ILE A 441 -1.37 -3.97 -2.43
N SER A 442 -2.10 -3.21 -1.61
CA SER A 442 -1.89 -1.80 -1.24
C SER A 442 -1.71 -0.94 -2.49
N PRO A 443 -2.79 -0.72 -3.28
CA PRO A 443 -2.70 0.02 -4.53
C PRO A 443 -2.31 1.48 -4.28
N SER A 444 -1.61 2.10 -5.23
CA SER A 444 -1.15 3.48 -5.11
C SER A 444 -1.40 4.28 -6.39
N GLY A 445 -0.39 4.86 -7.06
CA GLY A 445 -0.63 5.50 -8.35
C GLY A 445 -1.29 4.58 -9.37
N ILE A 446 -2.21 5.16 -10.14
CA ILE A 446 -2.90 4.51 -11.25
C ILE A 446 -2.82 5.40 -12.48
N ALA A 447 -2.75 4.80 -13.68
CA ALA A 447 -2.73 5.55 -14.92
C ALA A 447 -3.37 4.76 -16.06
N PHE A 448 -4.26 5.40 -16.82
CA PHE A 448 -4.68 4.90 -18.11
C PHE A 448 -3.57 5.11 -19.13
N TYR A 449 -3.24 4.07 -19.89
CA TYR A 449 -2.25 4.21 -20.95
C TYR A 449 -2.86 4.90 -22.19
N THR A 450 -2.39 6.12 -22.44
CA THR A 450 -2.85 6.99 -23.52
C THR A 450 -1.84 7.12 -24.67
N GLY A 451 -0.62 6.63 -24.52
CA GLY A 451 0.43 6.71 -25.54
C GLY A 451 0.25 5.72 -26.71
N ASP A 452 1.22 5.72 -27.63
CA ASP A 452 1.22 4.87 -28.84
C ASP A 452 2.43 3.90 -28.90
N ARG A 453 3.30 3.91 -27.89
CA ARG A 453 4.47 3.01 -27.79
C ARG A 453 4.06 1.55 -27.54
N TYR A 454 2.91 1.34 -26.91
CA TYR A 454 2.37 0.04 -26.53
C TYR A 454 0.95 -0.14 -27.08
N PRO A 455 0.79 -0.50 -28.36
CA PRO A 455 -0.54 -0.61 -28.98
C PRO A 455 -1.47 -1.56 -28.25
N GLY A 456 -0.94 -2.67 -27.68
CA GLY A 456 -1.72 -3.65 -26.92
C GLY A 456 -2.17 -3.17 -25.54
N TRP A 457 -1.71 -2.00 -25.09
CA TRP A 457 -2.05 -1.41 -23.80
C TRP A 457 -2.97 -0.20 -23.88
N LYS A 458 -3.37 0.25 -25.07
CA LYS A 458 -4.21 1.44 -25.22
C LYS A 458 -5.49 1.32 -24.38
N ASN A 459 -5.77 2.34 -23.56
CA ASN A 459 -6.91 2.41 -22.64
C ASN A 459 -6.94 1.36 -21.51
N ASN A 460 -5.86 0.61 -21.29
CA ASN A 460 -5.74 -0.22 -20.10
C ASN A 460 -5.35 0.65 -18.90
N LEU A 461 -5.86 0.30 -17.72
CA LEU A 461 -5.49 0.91 -16.46
C LEU A 461 -4.31 0.17 -15.84
N PHE A 462 -3.26 0.90 -15.50
CA PHE A 462 -2.13 0.38 -14.74
C PHE A 462 -2.30 0.74 -13.27
N VAL A 463 -2.10 -0.24 -12.40
CA VAL A 463 -2.24 -0.10 -10.95
C VAL A 463 -0.92 -0.50 -10.30
N SER A 464 -0.28 0.46 -9.64
CA SER A 464 0.89 0.19 -8.80
C SER A 464 0.46 -0.50 -7.50
N GLY A 465 1.28 -1.42 -6.99
CA GLY A 465 1.02 -2.17 -5.76
C GLY A 465 2.22 -2.17 -4.81
N LEU A 466 2.04 -1.55 -3.66
CA LEU A 466 3.07 -1.40 -2.63
C LEU A 466 3.30 -2.70 -1.84
N GLY A 467 2.24 -3.22 -1.23
CA GLY A 467 2.29 -4.41 -0.38
C GLY A 467 2.46 -5.68 -1.21
N GLY A 468 1.82 -5.70 -2.38
CA GLY A 468 1.91 -6.76 -3.38
C GLY A 468 3.17 -6.73 -4.24
N GLN A 469 3.97 -5.65 -4.19
CA GLN A 469 5.21 -5.48 -4.95
C GLN A 469 5.04 -5.72 -6.45
N GLN A 470 4.03 -5.10 -7.05
CA GLN A 470 3.64 -5.43 -8.42
C GLN A 470 3.22 -4.20 -9.21
N LEU A 471 3.41 -4.27 -10.53
CA LEU A 471 2.64 -3.48 -11.47
C LEU A 471 1.55 -4.39 -12.05
N ARG A 472 0.31 -3.93 -11.99
CA ARG A 472 -0.85 -4.66 -12.52
C ARG A 472 -1.46 -3.91 -13.69
N ARG A 473 -1.95 -4.63 -14.68
CA ARG A 473 -2.69 -4.11 -15.84
C ARG A 473 -4.12 -4.63 -15.82
N LEU A 474 -5.08 -3.73 -16.03
CA LEU A 474 -6.51 -4.00 -16.08
C LEU A 474 -7.00 -3.65 -17.49
N GLU A 475 -7.68 -4.59 -18.15
CA GLU A 475 -8.45 -4.31 -19.36
C GLU A 475 -9.86 -3.87 -18.95
N ILE A 476 -10.32 -2.77 -19.52
CA ILE A 476 -11.58 -2.11 -19.14
C ILE A 476 -12.53 -2.09 -20.33
N SER A 477 -13.77 -2.48 -20.08
CA SER A 477 -14.89 -2.36 -21.02
C SER A 477 -16.05 -1.65 -20.32
N GLY A 478 -16.33 -0.41 -20.73
CA GLY A 478 -17.24 0.47 -20.02
C GLY A 478 -16.77 0.68 -18.58
N ASP A 479 -17.62 0.32 -17.62
CA ASP A 479 -17.35 0.45 -16.18
C ASP A 479 -16.88 -0.86 -15.53
N THR A 480 -16.46 -1.84 -16.34
CA THR A 480 -16.09 -3.18 -15.85
C THR A 480 -14.65 -3.52 -16.19
N VAL A 481 -13.99 -4.24 -15.28
CA VAL A 481 -12.69 -4.86 -15.52
C VAL A 481 -12.91 -6.25 -16.09
N THR A 482 -12.56 -6.45 -17.36
CA THR A 482 -12.79 -7.71 -18.07
C THR A 482 -11.63 -8.69 -17.97
N HIS A 483 -10.42 -8.18 -17.71
CA HIS A 483 -9.21 -8.99 -17.56
C HIS A 483 -8.16 -8.27 -16.72
N GLN A 484 -7.30 -9.03 -16.05
CA GLN A 484 -6.20 -8.48 -15.23
C GLN A 484 -4.94 -9.33 -15.31
N GLU A 485 -3.79 -8.67 -15.28
CA GLU A 485 -2.48 -9.28 -15.38
C GLU A 485 -1.49 -8.65 -14.38
N ILE A 486 -0.63 -9.46 -13.77
CA ILE A 486 0.58 -8.95 -13.11
C ILE A 486 1.66 -8.79 -14.16
N VAL A 487 2.01 -7.54 -14.49
CA VAL A 487 3.03 -7.22 -15.51
C VAL A 487 4.42 -7.62 -15.03
N PHE A 488 4.73 -7.36 -13.76
CA PHE A 488 5.90 -7.86 -13.06
C PHE A 488 5.67 -7.77 -11.54
N ASN A 489 6.45 -8.53 -10.75
CA ASN A 489 6.37 -8.49 -9.29
C ASN A 489 7.71 -8.72 -8.55
N GLN A 490 8.83 -8.67 -9.26
CA GLN A 490 10.17 -8.97 -8.74
C GLN A 490 10.99 -7.72 -8.40
N PHE A 491 10.53 -6.51 -8.74
CA PHE A 491 11.34 -5.29 -8.63
C PHE A 491 11.02 -4.43 -7.39
N GLY A 492 10.36 -5.01 -6.40
CA GLY A 492 10.04 -4.35 -5.15
C GLY A 492 8.70 -3.61 -5.19
N ARG A 493 8.54 -2.63 -4.29
CA ARG A 493 7.28 -1.90 -4.12
C ARG A 493 7.12 -0.91 -5.28
N VAL A 494 6.01 -0.95 -5.99
CA VAL A 494 5.66 0.06 -7.00
C VAL A 494 4.76 1.08 -6.34
N HIS A 495 5.14 2.36 -6.33
CA HIS A 495 4.37 3.42 -5.64
C HIS A 495 3.58 4.31 -6.61
N ASP A 496 4.18 4.67 -7.73
CA ASP A 496 3.54 5.55 -8.70
C ASP A 496 3.75 5.04 -10.11
N VAL A 497 2.82 5.38 -10.99
CA VAL A 497 2.89 5.07 -12.42
C VAL A 497 2.24 6.21 -13.20
N ILE A 498 2.96 6.74 -14.19
CA ILE A 498 2.47 7.80 -15.08
C ILE A 498 2.85 7.49 -16.53
N VAL A 499 2.12 8.09 -17.47
CA VAL A 499 2.49 8.10 -18.89
C VAL A 499 3.30 9.37 -19.17
N GLY A 500 4.53 9.20 -19.65
CA GLY A 500 5.36 10.34 -20.05
C GLY A 500 4.92 10.95 -21.39
N PRO A 501 5.32 12.20 -21.68
CA PRO A 501 4.99 12.87 -22.95
C PRO A 501 5.63 12.18 -24.17
N ASP A 502 6.63 11.34 -23.96
CA ASP A 502 7.27 10.49 -24.97
C ASP A 502 6.51 9.16 -25.23
N GLY A 503 5.41 8.94 -24.51
CA GLY A 503 4.53 7.77 -24.62
C GLY A 503 5.00 6.54 -23.84
N TYR A 504 6.07 6.63 -23.03
CA TYR A 504 6.50 5.53 -22.17
C TYR A 504 5.76 5.54 -20.81
N LEU A 505 5.68 4.37 -20.18
CA LEU A 505 5.25 4.28 -18.78
C LEU A 505 6.46 4.47 -17.87
N TYR A 506 6.34 5.42 -16.95
CA TYR A 506 7.30 5.70 -15.89
C TYR A 506 6.72 5.25 -14.55
N MET A 507 7.57 4.76 -13.65
CA MET A 507 7.14 4.33 -12.33
C MET A 507 8.22 4.49 -11.28
N THR A 508 7.79 4.66 -10.03
CA THR A 508 8.67 4.63 -8.87
C THR A 508 8.75 3.22 -8.30
N LEU A 509 9.98 2.76 -8.04
CA LEU A 509 10.27 1.51 -7.36
C LEU A 509 10.94 1.79 -6.02
N GLN A 510 10.58 1.05 -4.98
CA GLN A 510 11.17 1.16 -3.65
C GLN A 510 11.61 -0.22 -3.13
N LEU A 511 12.72 -0.25 -2.38
CA LEU A 511 13.22 -1.47 -1.76
C LEU A 511 12.13 -2.20 -0.94
N PRO A 512 11.99 -3.53 -1.07
CA PRO A 512 11.09 -4.28 -0.23
C PRO A 512 11.66 -4.51 1.18
N GLY A 513 10.78 -4.75 2.15
CA GLY A 513 11.17 -5.28 3.47
C GLY A 513 11.59 -4.25 4.53
N GLN A 514 11.67 -2.96 4.19
CA GLN A 514 11.78 -1.89 5.20
C GLN A 514 10.42 -1.63 5.86
N PHE A 515 10.40 -1.28 7.15
CA PHE A 515 9.16 -0.86 7.82
C PHE A 515 8.71 0.50 7.27
N LEU A 516 7.40 0.78 7.24
CA LEU A 516 6.86 2.07 6.74
C LEU A 516 7.49 3.29 7.45
N SER A 517 7.96 3.14 8.69
CA SER A 517 8.64 4.19 9.45
C SER A 517 10.09 4.45 9.04
N GLN A 518 10.64 3.68 8.11
CA GLN A 518 12.01 3.81 7.63
C GLN A 518 12.01 4.40 6.21
N SER A 519 13.03 5.20 5.93
CA SER A 519 13.38 5.62 4.59
C SER A 519 13.60 4.38 3.72
N THR A 520 12.92 4.33 2.57
CA THR A 520 12.99 3.20 1.64
C THR A 520 13.68 3.66 0.36
N PRO A 521 14.98 3.34 0.17
CA PRO A 521 15.68 3.69 -1.06
C PRO A 521 14.92 3.22 -2.30
N GLY A 522 14.98 4.01 -3.36
CA GLY A 522 14.20 3.76 -4.56
C GLY A 522 14.84 4.33 -5.82
N MET A 523 14.10 4.19 -6.90
CA MET A 523 14.48 4.62 -8.23
C MET A 523 13.25 4.96 -9.06
N VAL A 524 13.47 5.69 -10.16
CA VAL A 524 12.48 5.82 -11.23
C VAL A 524 12.95 4.97 -12.40
N VAL A 525 12.04 4.19 -12.96
CA VAL A 525 12.26 3.42 -14.18
C VAL A 525 11.23 3.77 -15.23
N ARG A 526 11.56 3.50 -16.49
CA ARG A 526 10.60 3.49 -17.59
C ARG A 526 10.65 2.17 -18.33
N LEU A 527 9.52 1.78 -18.90
CA LEU A 527 9.44 0.63 -19.78
C LEU A 527 9.80 1.10 -21.20
N ILE A 528 10.59 0.31 -21.92
CA ILE A 528 10.97 0.55 -23.32
C ILE A 528 10.54 -0.65 -24.16
N PRO A 529 9.74 -0.52 -25.23
CA PRO A 529 9.36 -1.62 -26.10
C PRO A 529 10.60 -2.39 -26.58
N HIS A 530 10.51 -3.71 -26.56
CA HIS A 530 11.57 -4.60 -26.99
C HIS A 530 11.02 -5.58 -28.01
N THR A 531 11.44 -5.40 -29.26
CA THR A 531 11.24 -6.40 -30.31
C THR A 531 12.46 -7.34 -30.31
N PRO A 532 12.25 -8.66 -30.29
CA PRO A 532 13.32 -9.66 -30.26
C PRO A 532 14.34 -9.56 -31.39
#